data_AF-A0A821TTX1-F1
#
_entry.id   AF-A0A821TTX1-F1
#
_cell.length_a   1.000
_cell.length_b   1.000
_cell.length_c   1.000
_cell.angle_alpha   90.00
_cell.angle_beta   90.00
_cell.angle_gamma   90.00
#
_symmetry.space_group_name_H-M   'P 1'
#
loop_
_entity.id
_entity.type
_entity.pdbx_description
1 polymer ?
#
loop_
_entity_poly.entity_id
_entity_poly.type
_entity_poly.pdbx_seq_one_letter_code
_entity_poly.pdbx_strand_id
1 'polypeptide(L)'
;MFLPTFTPKTIEDVLTLALTTRADGGTANAAGLVSYYNNKEVIKTFVMVTDDEENTDAQIVDGTSTRFFELFMKYRAEIYPAKLVFISFLPDQHAQGQMSSEFQNANIPDVIQFIFSRYRPDLTKIDNLLGLLSTGSSESFDDQVGKLQNEFQQKDIESVITNLLNKQKEYSLPIEAEMTVTTSN
;
A
#
# COMPACT_ATOMS: atom_id res chain seq x y z
N MET A 1 -21.17 -1.81 9.56
CA MET A 1 -19.69 -1.88 9.62
C MET A 1 -19.33 -2.76 10.81
N PHE A 2 -18.61 -3.85 10.59
CA PHE A 2 -18.05 -4.65 11.70
C PHE A 2 -16.91 -3.83 12.33
N LEU A 3 -17.03 -3.55 13.63
CA LEU A 3 -15.93 -2.98 14.40
C LEU A 3 -15.27 -4.13 15.16
N PRO A 4 -13.97 -4.37 14.96
CA PRO A 4 -13.28 -5.39 15.73
C PRO A 4 -13.35 -5.05 17.21
N THR A 5 -13.42 -6.08 18.07
CA THR A 5 -13.55 -5.92 19.53
C THR A 5 -12.41 -5.09 20.13
N PHE A 6 -11.24 -5.09 19.48
CA PHE A 6 -10.09 -4.26 19.81
C PHE A 6 -9.21 -4.06 18.56
N THR A 7 -8.40 -3.00 18.55
CA THR A 7 -7.35 -2.81 17.55
C THR A 7 -6.12 -3.62 17.97
N PRO A 8 -5.67 -4.60 17.17
CA PRO A 8 -4.57 -5.46 17.56
C PRO A 8 -3.26 -4.67 17.62
N LYS A 9 -2.47 -4.89 18.68
CA LYS A 9 -1.14 -4.27 18.87
C LYS A 9 -0.01 -5.28 18.89
N THR A 10 -0.31 -6.56 19.12
CA THR A 10 0.66 -7.66 19.14
C THR A 10 0.28 -8.78 18.17
N ILE A 11 1.14 -9.77 18.01
CA ILE A 11 0.85 -10.95 17.18
C ILE A 11 -0.28 -11.77 17.81
N GLU A 12 -0.27 -11.90 19.13
CA GLU A 12 -1.29 -12.61 19.90
C GLU A 12 -2.66 -11.95 19.74
N ASP A 13 -2.70 -10.63 19.73
CA ASP A 13 -3.90 -9.85 19.44
C ASP A 13 -4.45 -10.16 18.04
N VAL A 14 -3.59 -10.18 17.01
CA VAL A 14 -3.98 -10.53 15.64
C VAL A 14 -4.52 -11.95 15.56
N LEU A 15 -3.84 -12.92 16.17
CA LEU A 15 -4.28 -14.32 16.21
C LEU A 15 -5.62 -14.47 16.93
N THR A 16 -5.80 -13.78 18.05
CA THR A 16 -7.05 -13.77 18.81
C THR A 16 -8.18 -13.18 17.98
N LEU A 17 -7.94 -12.05 17.30
CA LEU A 17 -8.93 -11.43 16.43
C LEU A 17 -9.31 -12.36 15.27
N ALA A 18 -8.33 -13.00 14.63
CA ALA A 18 -8.57 -13.93 13.51
C ALA A 18 -9.41 -15.15 13.91
N LEU A 19 -9.18 -15.70 15.11
CA LEU A 19 -9.92 -16.87 15.61
C LEU A 19 -11.33 -16.53 16.12
N THR A 20 -11.56 -15.30 16.56
CA THR A 20 -12.83 -14.87 17.17
C THR A 20 -13.76 -14.14 16.21
N THR A 21 -13.21 -13.54 15.16
CA THR A 21 -14.00 -12.84 14.13
C THR A 21 -14.74 -13.85 13.26
N ARG A 22 -16.07 -13.71 13.20
CA ARG A 22 -16.91 -14.48 12.28
C ARG A 22 -17.16 -13.66 11.03
N ALA A 23 -16.71 -14.16 9.89
CA ALA A 23 -17.11 -13.63 8.59
C ALA A 23 -18.54 -14.10 8.27
N ASP A 24 -19.35 -13.20 7.71
CA ASP A 24 -20.58 -13.56 7.00
C ASP A 24 -20.30 -13.64 5.49
N GLY A 25 -21.23 -14.18 4.70
CA GLY A 25 -21.03 -14.43 3.27
C GLY A 25 -20.97 -13.17 2.39
N GLY A 26 -20.99 -11.98 2.98
CA GLY A 26 -20.92 -10.71 2.27
C GLY A 26 -19.50 -10.18 2.20
N THR A 27 -19.09 -9.73 1.02
CA THR A 27 -17.80 -9.06 0.80
C THR A 27 -18.08 -7.65 0.26
N ALA A 28 -17.94 -6.66 1.13
CA ALA A 28 -18.17 -5.24 0.84
C ALA A 28 -16.90 -4.42 1.10
N ASN A 29 -15.94 -4.48 0.18
CA ASN A 29 -14.65 -3.79 0.28
C ASN A 29 -14.83 -2.28 0.44
N ALA A 30 -15.86 -1.70 -0.21
CA ALA A 30 -16.26 -0.30 -0.05
C ALA A 30 -16.44 0.11 1.42
N ALA A 31 -16.94 -0.80 2.28
CA ALA A 31 -17.20 -0.50 3.68
C ALA A 31 -15.93 -0.10 4.45
N GLY A 32 -14.76 -0.63 4.06
CA GLY A 32 -13.47 -0.26 4.64
C GLY A 32 -13.03 1.17 4.30
N LEU A 33 -13.58 1.77 3.25
CA LEU A 33 -13.26 3.13 2.81
C LEU A 33 -14.26 4.18 3.31
N VAL A 34 -15.49 3.77 3.65
CA VAL A 34 -16.60 4.67 4.02
C VAL A 34 -16.22 5.67 5.11
N SER A 35 -15.63 5.22 6.23
CA SER A 35 -15.28 6.12 7.34
C SER A 35 -14.27 7.19 6.94
N TYR A 36 -13.25 6.81 6.17
CA TYR A 36 -12.22 7.75 5.71
C TYR A 36 -12.79 8.75 4.70
N TYR A 37 -13.66 8.30 3.80
CA TYR A 37 -14.33 9.18 2.85
C TYR A 37 -15.28 10.17 3.54
N ASN A 38 -16.11 9.70 4.49
CA ASN A 38 -17.06 10.54 5.20
C ASN A 38 -16.36 11.59 6.08
N ASN A 39 -15.28 11.19 6.75
CA ASN A 39 -14.51 12.09 7.61
C ASN A 39 -13.53 12.98 6.82
N LYS A 40 -13.46 12.82 5.49
CA LYS A 40 -12.49 13.47 4.61
C LYS A 40 -11.04 13.31 5.11
N GLU A 41 -10.74 12.13 5.67
CA GLU A 41 -9.44 11.81 6.23
C GLU A 41 -8.44 11.53 5.10
N VAL A 42 -7.27 12.15 5.15
CA VAL A 42 -6.23 12.00 4.12
C VAL A 42 -5.39 10.75 4.39
N ILE A 43 -5.60 9.75 3.55
CA ILE A 43 -4.86 8.48 3.52
C ILE A 43 -4.05 8.45 2.24
N LYS A 44 -2.74 8.28 2.36
CA LYS A 44 -1.83 8.34 1.20
C LYS A 44 -1.79 7.03 0.41
N THR A 45 -1.91 5.91 1.11
CA THR A 45 -1.82 4.56 0.54
C THR A 45 -2.83 3.66 1.21
N PHE A 46 -3.67 3.02 0.41
CA PHE A 46 -4.54 1.94 0.85
C PHE A 46 -3.89 0.61 0.51
N VAL A 47 -3.83 -0.29 1.47
CA VAL A 47 -3.45 -1.69 1.26
C VAL A 47 -4.71 -2.53 1.40
N MET A 48 -5.13 -3.17 0.32
CA MET A 48 -6.32 -4.00 0.27
C MET A 48 -5.91 -5.47 0.17
N VAL A 49 -6.23 -6.23 1.20
CA VAL A 49 -5.99 -7.67 1.24
C VAL A 49 -7.32 -8.38 0.99
N THR A 50 -7.45 -9.07 -0.14
CA THR A 50 -8.73 -9.66 -0.57
C THR A 50 -8.52 -10.83 -1.53
N ASP A 51 -9.53 -11.66 -1.75
CA ASP A 51 -9.61 -12.57 -2.91
C ASP A 51 -10.14 -11.87 -4.17
N ASP A 52 -10.24 -10.54 -4.13
CA ASP A 52 -10.59 -9.65 -5.25
C ASP A 52 -12.01 -9.81 -5.79
N GLU A 53 -12.91 -10.35 -4.97
CA GLU A 53 -14.35 -10.46 -5.25
C GLU A 53 -15.15 -9.57 -4.29
N GLU A 54 -15.81 -8.54 -4.83
CA GLU A 54 -16.79 -7.75 -4.08
C GLU A 54 -18.18 -8.21 -4.51
N ASN A 55 -19.10 -8.43 -3.57
CA ASN A 55 -20.47 -8.87 -3.88
C ASN A 55 -21.56 -8.04 -3.20
N THR A 56 -21.18 -7.15 -2.28
CA THR A 56 -22.12 -6.32 -1.51
C THR A 56 -21.68 -4.86 -1.52
N ASP A 57 -22.65 -3.94 -1.60
CA ASP A 57 -22.39 -2.49 -1.60
C ASP A 57 -22.18 -1.95 -0.17
N ALA A 58 -21.56 -0.78 -0.06
CA ALA A 58 -21.53 -0.02 1.18
C ALA A 58 -22.33 1.28 1.06
N GLN A 59 -22.97 1.68 2.16
CA GLN A 59 -23.66 2.97 2.26
C GLN A 59 -22.71 4.04 2.80
N ILE A 60 -22.66 5.20 2.14
CA ILE A 60 -22.00 6.41 2.63
C ILE A 60 -23.01 7.33 3.35
N VAL A 61 -22.52 8.37 4.04
CA VAL A 61 -23.35 9.22 4.94
C VAL A 61 -24.53 9.90 4.23
N ASP A 62 -24.42 10.17 2.93
CA ASP A 62 -25.52 10.76 2.15
C ASP A 62 -26.64 9.76 1.78
N GLY A 63 -26.51 8.49 2.18
CA GLY A 63 -27.46 7.42 1.90
C GLY A 63 -27.22 6.69 0.57
N THR A 64 -26.21 7.08 -0.21
CA THR A 64 -25.86 6.43 -1.47
C THR A 64 -25.20 5.07 -1.22
N SER A 65 -25.65 4.05 -1.96
CA SER A 65 -25.02 2.73 -2.04
C SER A 65 -23.94 2.75 -3.12
N THR A 66 -22.74 2.28 -2.81
CA THR A 66 -21.59 2.34 -3.73
C THR A 66 -20.69 1.11 -3.60
N ARG A 67 -20.06 0.75 -4.72
CA ARG A 67 -18.99 -0.26 -4.79
C ARG A 67 -17.63 0.36 -4.50
N PHE A 68 -16.62 -0.47 -4.28
CA PHE A 68 -15.29 0.01 -3.89
C PHE A 68 -14.65 0.87 -4.99
N PHE A 69 -14.70 0.41 -6.26
CA PHE A 69 -14.12 1.16 -7.38
C PHE A 69 -14.67 2.59 -7.45
N GLU A 70 -16.00 2.72 -7.45
CA GLU A 70 -16.68 4.01 -7.51
C GLU A 70 -16.33 4.92 -6.32
N LEU A 71 -16.35 4.36 -5.10
CA LEU A 71 -16.05 5.12 -3.89
C LEU A 71 -14.58 5.56 -3.85
N PHE A 72 -13.66 4.70 -4.29
CA PHE A 72 -12.25 5.02 -4.35
C PHE A 72 -11.95 6.10 -5.39
N MET A 73 -12.63 6.07 -6.54
CA MET A 73 -12.50 7.14 -7.55
C MET A 73 -13.04 8.47 -7.03
N LYS A 74 -14.18 8.47 -6.32
CA LYS A 74 -14.69 9.66 -5.62
C LYS A 74 -13.69 10.16 -4.57
N TYR A 75 -13.12 9.25 -3.78
CA TYR A 75 -12.09 9.59 -2.79
C TYR A 75 -10.87 10.27 -3.45
N ARG A 76 -10.37 9.73 -4.56
CA ARG A 76 -9.25 10.32 -5.30
C ARG A 76 -9.53 11.70 -5.85
N ALA A 77 -10.75 11.92 -6.35
CA ALA A 77 -11.16 13.19 -6.93
C ALA A 77 -11.39 14.28 -5.87
N GLU A 78 -11.99 13.91 -4.73
CA GLU A 78 -12.46 14.88 -3.73
C GLU A 78 -11.50 15.10 -2.55
N ILE A 79 -10.70 14.10 -2.19
CA ILE A 79 -9.93 14.10 -0.94
C ILE A 79 -8.43 14.06 -1.24
N TYR A 80 -7.94 12.97 -1.83
CA TYR A 80 -6.51 12.78 -2.08
C TYR A 80 -6.25 11.71 -3.15
N PRO A 81 -5.35 11.92 -4.13
CA PRO A 81 -4.98 10.92 -5.14
C PRO A 81 -4.14 9.79 -4.51
N ALA A 82 -4.78 8.97 -3.69
CA ALA A 82 -4.15 7.90 -2.93
C ALA A 82 -3.65 6.77 -3.84
N LYS A 83 -2.56 6.13 -3.40
CA LYS A 83 -2.08 4.88 -3.97
C LYS A 83 -2.93 3.72 -3.49
N LEU A 84 -3.09 2.70 -4.33
CA LEU A 84 -3.80 1.47 -3.98
C LEU A 84 -2.91 0.27 -4.22
N VAL A 85 -2.76 -0.56 -3.20
CA VAL A 85 -1.98 -1.79 -3.26
C VAL A 85 -2.91 -2.97 -2.99
N PHE A 86 -3.19 -3.76 -4.01
CA PHE A 86 -3.89 -5.02 -3.89
C PHE A 86 -2.92 -6.13 -3.48
N ILE A 87 -3.27 -6.85 -2.42
CA ILE A 87 -2.69 -8.13 -2.04
C ILE A 87 -3.80 -9.16 -2.29
N SER A 88 -3.80 -9.70 -3.50
CA SER A 88 -4.86 -10.57 -4.00
C SER A 88 -4.54 -12.04 -3.77
N PHE A 89 -5.45 -12.78 -3.15
CA PHE A 89 -5.33 -14.23 -2.95
C PHE A 89 -6.18 -14.99 -3.97
N LEU A 90 -5.59 -15.33 -5.12
CA LEU A 90 -6.30 -15.93 -6.25
C LEU A 90 -5.94 -17.42 -6.44
N PRO A 91 -6.76 -18.20 -7.18
CA PRO A 91 -6.47 -19.61 -7.44
C PRO A 91 -5.19 -19.85 -8.24
N ASP A 92 -4.88 -18.95 -9.18
CA ASP A 92 -3.72 -19.00 -10.09
C ASP A 92 -3.00 -17.64 -10.10
N GLN A 93 -1.70 -17.62 -10.40
CA GLN A 93 -0.90 -16.40 -10.56
C GLN A 93 -1.30 -15.57 -11.79
N HIS A 94 -1.93 -16.21 -12.78
CA HIS A 94 -2.45 -15.53 -13.96
C HIS A 94 -3.94 -15.18 -13.86
N ALA A 95 -4.59 -15.52 -12.75
CA ALA A 95 -5.98 -15.15 -12.54
C ALA A 95 -6.10 -13.62 -12.47
N GLN A 96 -7.11 -13.09 -13.14
CA GLN A 96 -7.53 -11.71 -12.99
C GLN A 96 -8.64 -11.64 -11.95
N GLY A 97 -8.44 -10.82 -10.92
CA GLY A 97 -9.46 -10.59 -9.91
C GLY A 97 -10.44 -9.51 -10.37
N GLN A 98 -11.70 -9.61 -9.94
CA GLN A 98 -12.77 -8.73 -10.41
C GLN A 98 -12.43 -7.26 -10.16
N MET A 99 -12.04 -6.93 -8.93
CA MET A 99 -11.79 -5.55 -8.53
C MET A 99 -10.55 -4.97 -9.24
N SER A 100 -9.42 -5.68 -9.20
CA SER A 100 -8.18 -5.22 -9.84
C SER A 100 -8.34 -5.02 -11.35
N SER A 101 -9.13 -5.87 -12.02
CA SER A 101 -9.48 -5.69 -13.43
C SER A 101 -10.25 -4.40 -13.71
N GLU A 102 -11.15 -3.97 -12.84
CA GLU A 102 -11.86 -2.68 -13.00
C GLU A 102 -10.86 -1.51 -13.03
N PHE A 103 -9.87 -1.52 -12.13
CA PHE A 103 -8.82 -0.50 -12.09
C PHE A 103 -7.89 -0.55 -13.30
N GLN A 104 -7.49 -1.76 -13.74
CA GLN A 104 -6.63 -1.94 -14.91
C GLN A 104 -7.34 -1.47 -16.19
N ASN A 105 -8.61 -1.84 -16.38
CA ASN A 105 -9.41 -1.45 -17.54
C ASN A 105 -9.64 0.06 -17.60
N ALA A 106 -9.78 0.71 -16.46
CA ALA A 106 -9.90 2.16 -16.35
C ALA A 106 -8.56 2.90 -16.44
N ASN A 107 -7.42 2.19 -16.61
CA ASN A 107 -6.06 2.75 -16.68
C ASN A 107 -5.73 3.69 -15.50
N ILE A 108 -6.15 3.30 -14.30
CA ILE A 108 -5.96 4.13 -13.11
C ILE A 108 -4.49 4.08 -12.68
N PRO A 109 -3.79 5.24 -12.58
CA PRO A 109 -2.39 5.27 -12.16
C PRO A 109 -2.26 4.96 -10.67
N ASP A 110 -1.06 4.56 -10.23
CA ASP A 110 -0.74 4.29 -8.81
C ASP A 110 -1.55 3.15 -8.17
N VAL A 111 -2.01 2.19 -8.97
CA VAL A 111 -2.61 0.94 -8.52
C VAL A 111 -1.63 -0.19 -8.78
N ILE A 112 -1.21 -0.89 -7.73
CA ILE A 112 -0.27 -2.01 -7.79
C ILE A 112 -0.99 -3.26 -7.29
N GLN A 113 -0.76 -4.40 -7.93
CA GLN A 113 -1.31 -5.68 -7.50
C GLN A 113 -0.21 -6.71 -7.27
N PHE A 114 -0.31 -7.41 -6.15
CA PHE A 114 0.50 -8.57 -5.81
C PHE A 114 -0.40 -9.79 -5.68
N ILE A 115 -0.13 -10.80 -6.50
CA ILE A 115 -0.93 -12.03 -6.53
C ILE A 115 -0.24 -13.13 -5.71
N PHE A 116 -0.95 -13.61 -4.70
CA PHE A 116 -0.61 -14.75 -3.87
C PHE A 116 -1.52 -15.92 -4.21
N SER A 117 -0.99 -17.14 -4.13
CA SER A 117 -1.84 -18.33 -4.27
C SER A 117 -2.70 -18.49 -3.02
N ARG A 118 -4.00 -18.69 -3.22
CA ARG A 118 -4.94 -19.00 -2.15
C ARG A 118 -4.58 -20.28 -1.37
N TYR A 119 -3.98 -21.26 -2.05
CA TYR A 119 -3.70 -22.58 -1.46
C TYR A 119 -2.29 -22.69 -0.87
N ARG A 120 -1.31 -21.99 -1.45
CA ARG A 120 0.09 -21.99 -1.02
C ARG A 120 0.67 -20.58 -1.13
N PRO A 121 0.31 -19.67 -0.21
CA PRO A 121 0.84 -18.32 -0.25
C PRO A 121 2.34 -18.35 0.02
N ASP A 122 3.12 -17.88 -0.96
CA ASP A 122 4.56 -17.75 -0.85
C ASP A 122 4.91 -16.43 -0.15
N LEU A 123 5.20 -16.51 1.14
CA LEU A 123 5.50 -15.34 1.97
C LEU A 123 6.82 -14.64 1.60
N THR A 124 7.71 -15.28 0.84
CA THR A 124 8.94 -14.62 0.36
C THR A 124 8.63 -13.46 -0.59
N LYS A 125 7.44 -13.46 -1.21
CA LYS A 125 6.96 -12.34 -2.03
C LYS A 125 6.64 -11.09 -1.22
N ILE A 126 6.48 -11.19 0.11
CA ILE A 126 6.27 -10.03 0.98
C ILE A 126 7.51 -9.14 0.99
N ASP A 127 8.70 -9.72 0.99
CA ASP A 127 9.94 -8.94 0.95
C ASP A 127 10.04 -8.11 -0.34
N ASN A 128 9.65 -8.70 -1.47
CA ASN A 128 9.58 -8.01 -2.76
C ASN A 128 8.53 -6.89 -2.75
N LEU A 129 7.36 -7.14 -2.13
CA LEU A 129 6.31 -6.14 -1.96
C LEU A 129 6.82 -4.96 -1.13
N LEU A 130 7.41 -5.22 0.02
CA LEU A 130 7.95 -4.18 0.91
C LEU A 130 9.07 -3.41 0.23
N GLY A 131 9.94 -4.09 -0.52
CA GLY A 131 10.96 -3.47 -1.36
C GLY A 131 10.36 -2.50 -2.37
N LEU A 132 9.35 -2.93 -3.14
CA LEU A 132 8.71 -2.09 -4.15
C LEU A 132 7.94 -0.89 -3.55
N LEU A 133 7.26 -1.09 -2.41
CA LEU A 133 6.59 0.02 -1.73
C LEU A 133 7.60 1.01 -1.13
N SER A 134 8.78 0.54 -0.72
CA SER A 134 9.86 1.38 -0.23
C SER A 134 10.53 2.20 -1.34
N THR A 135 10.62 1.67 -2.56
CA THR A 135 11.15 2.43 -3.71
C THR A 135 10.12 3.43 -4.24
N GLY A 136 8.84 3.06 -4.26
CA GLY A 136 7.73 3.91 -4.76
C GLY A 136 7.21 4.97 -3.79
N SER A 137 7.76 5.10 -2.57
CA SER A 137 7.39 6.14 -1.60
C SER A 137 8.25 7.41 -1.68
N SER A 138 9.31 7.38 -2.48
CA SER A 138 9.98 8.58 -3.02
C SER A 138 9.53 8.78 -4.47
N GLU A 139 9.50 10.03 -4.94
CA GLU A 139 9.09 10.48 -6.30
C GLU A 139 9.26 9.41 -7.38
N SER A 140 8.27 9.29 -8.29
CA SER A 140 8.23 8.29 -9.37
C SER A 140 9.62 8.05 -9.94
N PHE A 141 10.02 6.78 -10.09
CA PHE A 141 11.32 6.45 -10.67
C PHE A 141 11.53 7.16 -12.02
N ASP A 142 10.46 7.37 -12.78
CA ASP A 142 10.48 8.14 -14.03
C ASP A 142 10.80 9.63 -13.81
N ASP A 143 10.34 10.23 -12.71
CA ASP A 143 10.70 11.60 -12.33
C ASP A 143 12.17 11.69 -11.93
N GLN A 144 12.70 10.67 -11.25
CA GLN A 144 14.12 10.60 -10.87
C GLN A 144 15.01 10.41 -12.10
N VAL A 145 14.63 9.51 -13.01
CA VAL A 145 15.32 9.29 -14.29
C VAL A 145 15.25 10.54 -15.16
N GLY A 146 14.09 11.20 -15.24
CA GLY A 146 13.93 12.46 -15.96
C GLY A 146 14.77 13.61 -15.38
N LYS A 147 14.83 13.73 -14.05
CA LYS A 147 15.70 14.70 -13.37
C LYS A 147 17.18 14.39 -13.63
N LEU A 148 17.59 13.13 -13.55
CA LEU A 148 18.96 12.70 -13.88
C LEU A 148 19.31 13.02 -15.34
N GLN A 149 18.41 12.70 -16.28
CA GLN A 149 18.62 12.95 -17.70
C GLN A 149 18.77 14.44 -18.00
N ASN A 150 17.97 15.29 -17.36
CA ASN A 150 18.10 16.74 -17.45
C ASN A 150 19.41 17.26 -16.83
N GLU A 151 19.88 16.67 -15.72
CA GLU A 151 21.19 17.01 -15.14
C GLU A 151 22.36 16.59 -16.05
N PHE A 152 22.28 15.43 -16.69
CA PHE A 152 23.28 14.97 -17.66
C PHE A 152 23.34 15.83 -18.93
N GLN A 153 22.26 16.50 -19.30
CA GLN A 153 22.25 17.43 -20.44
C GLN A 153 22.84 18.80 -20.12
N GLN A 154 22.89 19.19 -18.85
CA GLN A 154 23.31 20.54 -18.42
C GLN A 154 24.68 20.57 -17.72
N LYS A 155 25.18 19.44 -17.23
CA LYS A 155 26.42 19.35 -16.46
C LYS A 155 27.35 18.28 -17.03
N ASP A 156 28.64 18.49 -16.82
CA ASP A 156 29.67 17.54 -17.20
C ASP A 156 29.51 16.23 -16.40
N ILE A 157 29.67 15.09 -17.06
CA ILE A 157 29.32 13.74 -16.55
C ILE A 157 30.05 13.45 -15.23
N GLU A 158 31.31 13.89 -15.12
CA GLU A 158 32.14 13.72 -13.92
C GLU A 158 31.55 14.42 -12.69
N SER A 159 30.91 15.58 -12.88
CA SER A 159 30.30 16.33 -11.78
C SER A 159 29.02 15.67 -11.25
N VAL A 160 28.24 15.04 -12.14
CA VAL A 160 27.01 14.32 -11.77
C VAL A 160 27.36 13.04 -11.02
N ILE A 161 28.34 12.27 -11.50
CA ILE A 161 28.82 11.05 -10.83
C ILE A 161 29.40 11.38 -9.46
N THR A 162 30.20 12.44 -9.34
CA THR A 162 30.79 12.86 -8.06
C THR A 162 29.71 13.25 -7.04
N ASN A 163 28.65 13.95 -7.47
CA ASN A 163 27.54 14.33 -6.59
C ASN A 163 26.71 13.13 -6.14
N LEU A 164 26.49 12.13 -7.00
CA LEU A 164 25.78 10.90 -6.64
C LEU A 164 26.58 10.06 -5.62
N LEU A 165 27.89 9.93 -5.82
CA LEU A 165 28.78 9.23 -4.89
C LEU A 165 28.88 9.95 -3.54
N ASN A 166 28.84 11.28 -3.52
CA ASN A 166 28.85 12.06 -2.28
C ASN A 166 27.52 11.96 -1.52
N LYS A 167 26.37 11.97 -2.22
CA LYS A 167 25.07 11.72 -1.58
C LYS A 167 25.01 10.33 -0.95
N GLN A 168 25.53 9.28 -1.59
CA GLN A 168 25.57 7.94 -0.98
C GLN A 168 26.40 7.90 0.32
N LYS A 169 27.47 8.70 0.42
CA LYS A 169 28.29 8.83 1.64
C LYS A 169 27.56 9.58 2.76
N GLU A 170 26.74 10.58 2.44
CA GLU A 170 25.92 11.29 3.45
C GLU A 170 24.82 10.40 4.05
N TYR A 171 24.27 9.45 3.27
CA TYR A 171 23.28 8.48 3.76
C TYR A 171 23.88 7.26 4.49
N SER A 172 25.21 7.15 4.56
CA SER A 172 25.91 6.11 5.33
C SER A 172 26.61 6.75 6.54
N LEU A 173 25.83 7.18 7.53
CA LEU A 173 26.36 7.50 8.86
C LEU A 173 26.80 6.20 9.57
N PRO A 174 27.92 6.22 10.32
CA PRO A 174 28.46 5.03 10.98
C PRO A 174 27.58 4.62 12.17
N ILE A 175 27.17 3.35 12.19
CA ILE A 175 26.64 2.70 13.39
C ILE A 175 27.83 2.32 14.27
N GLU A 176 28.42 3.26 15.01
CA GLU A 176 29.31 2.91 16.12
C GLU A 176 29.17 3.85 17.33
N ALA A 177 28.90 3.21 18.47
CA ALA A 177 29.19 3.58 19.86
C ALA A 177 28.38 4.70 20.54
N GLU A 178 27.41 4.29 21.37
CA GLU A 178 27.33 4.70 22.79
C GLU A 178 26.35 3.79 23.57
N MET A 179 26.87 2.70 24.15
CA MET A 179 26.29 2.07 25.34
C MET A 179 27.39 2.03 26.41
N THR A 180 27.52 3.13 27.13
CA THR A 180 28.26 3.17 28.40
C THR A 180 27.43 2.43 29.45
N VAL A 181 27.88 1.22 29.77
CA VAL A 181 27.41 0.44 30.92
C VAL A 181 27.71 1.23 32.18
N THR A 182 26.68 1.78 32.81
CA THR A 182 26.75 2.32 34.17
C THR A 182 26.44 1.18 35.15
N THR A 183 27.48 0.49 35.61
CA THR A 183 27.41 -0.24 36.88
C THR A 183 27.44 0.78 38.02
N SER A 184 26.35 0.87 38.79
CA SER A 184 26.32 1.54 40.09
C SER A 184 26.31 0.49 41.19
N ASN A 185 27.19 0.67 42.17
CA ASN A 185 27.35 -0.14 43.38
C ASN A 185 26.10 -0.18 44.27
#